data_AF-A0A7C2REZ5-F1
#
_entry.id   AF-A0A7C2REZ5-F1
#
_cell.length_a   1.000
_cell.length_b   1.000
_cell.length_c   1.000
_cell.angle_alpha   90.00
_cell.angle_beta   90.00
_cell.angle_gamma   90.00
#
_symmetry.space_group_name_H-M   'P 1'
#
loop_
_entity.id
_entity.type
_entity.pdbx_description
1 polymer ?
#
loop_
_entity_poly.entity_id
_entity_poly.type
_entity_poly.pdbx_seq_one_letter_code
_entity_poly.pdbx_strand_id
1 'polypeptide(L)'
;FDYTQENYTRMLWVAEGLTDYYEDRLLRQAGLITENDFLQRLADDITELQARPGRRVQSVAEASFDAWIKFYQANENTLNTTVSYYTKGKILGALLDLEIRHRTAGARSLDDVMRTLYHDFYQERDVGYSEAEFRHLCERMAGGDLSEFFDRYVYGTAELDYDRFFNVAGLRLAPIKRADDIVDFGAEVHNQEGRVLVASVIEGSPAYQGGVYARDEIVALDGRRVSFDDFLERLQAKKPGESITLTIARQEIRQTIDVVLSQSSMTEYRILPVAEPTAEQHSLYQGWVLAARTRRSHTSMNQVVQQAVGFVR
;
A
#
# COMPACT_ATOMS: atom_id res chain seq x y z
N PHE A 1 -20.65 15.95 -12.45
CA PHE A 1 -20.87 14.92 -11.42
C PHE A 1 -22.31 14.95 -10.98
N ASP A 2 -22.91 13.78 -10.75
CA ASP A 2 -24.23 13.66 -10.14
C ASP A 2 -24.07 13.39 -8.65
N TYR A 3 -24.32 14.40 -7.81
CA TYR A 3 -24.12 14.30 -6.36
C TYR A 3 -25.29 13.62 -5.62
N THR A 4 -26.31 13.13 -6.34
CA THR A 4 -27.49 12.52 -5.72
C THR A 4 -27.36 11.01 -5.51
N GLN A 5 -26.28 10.41 -6.01
CA GLN A 5 -26.01 8.97 -5.95
C GLN A 5 -24.50 8.69 -5.89
N GLU A 6 -24.13 7.45 -5.57
CA GLU A 6 -22.75 6.98 -5.64
C GLU A 6 -22.22 7.06 -7.08
N ASN A 7 -21.02 7.61 -7.24
CA ASN A 7 -20.34 7.65 -8.54
C ASN A 7 -19.23 6.61 -8.54
N TYR A 8 -19.52 5.45 -9.10
CA TYR A 8 -18.58 4.33 -9.14
C TYR A 8 -17.50 4.51 -10.20
N THR A 9 -16.24 4.21 -9.84
CA THR A 9 -15.11 4.24 -10.77
C THR A 9 -14.04 3.25 -10.33
N ARG A 10 -13.38 2.58 -11.29
CA ARG A 10 -12.23 1.70 -11.01
C ARG A 10 -10.89 2.45 -10.99
N MET A 11 -10.92 3.78 -11.04
CA MET A 11 -9.73 4.61 -11.29
C MET A 11 -9.29 5.48 -10.10
N LEU A 12 -9.82 5.25 -8.89
CA LEU A 12 -9.32 5.95 -7.69
C LEU A 12 -7.85 5.62 -7.42
N TRP A 13 -7.37 4.42 -7.73
CA TRP A 13 -5.95 4.11 -7.63
C TRP A 13 -5.08 4.97 -8.56
N VAL A 14 -5.65 5.50 -9.65
CA VAL A 14 -4.98 6.47 -10.52
C VAL A 14 -5.05 7.86 -9.91
N ALA A 15 -6.25 8.32 -9.55
CA ALA A 15 -6.45 9.68 -9.05
C ALA A 15 -5.80 9.92 -7.68
N GLU A 16 -5.80 8.92 -6.81
CA GLU A 16 -5.34 8.99 -5.42
C GLU A 16 -3.99 8.27 -5.27
N GLY A 17 -3.92 7.02 -5.70
CA GLY A 17 -2.68 6.23 -5.56
C GLY A 17 -1.50 6.79 -6.34
N LEU A 18 -1.69 7.24 -7.60
CA LEU A 18 -0.59 7.92 -8.30
C LEU A 18 -0.29 9.28 -7.68
N THR A 19 -1.28 9.97 -7.10
CA THR A 19 -1.03 11.23 -6.39
C THR A 19 -0.11 11.00 -5.20
N ASP A 20 -0.33 9.96 -4.39
CA ASP A 20 0.59 9.61 -3.29
C ASP A 20 1.98 9.20 -3.78
N TYR A 21 2.06 8.52 -4.93
CA TYR A 21 3.36 8.22 -5.57
C TYR A 21 4.09 9.51 -5.96
N TYR A 22 3.37 10.45 -6.57
CA TYR A 22 3.92 11.74 -6.96
C TYR A 22 4.24 12.63 -5.77
N GLU A 23 3.50 12.56 -4.65
CA GLU A 23 3.82 13.27 -3.42
C GLU A 23 5.26 12.99 -2.99
N ASP A 24 5.58 11.71 -2.77
CA ASP A 24 6.90 11.29 -2.32
C ASP A 24 7.99 11.58 -3.36
N ARG A 25 7.70 11.32 -4.64
CA ARG A 25 8.67 11.57 -5.71
C ARG A 25 8.95 13.05 -5.89
N LEU A 26 7.96 13.94 -5.77
CA LEU A 26 8.14 15.38 -5.87
C LEU A 26 8.88 15.94 -4.66
N LEU A 27 8.58 15.47 -3.44
CA LEU A 27 9.36 15.81 -2.24
C LEU A 27 10.82 15.43 -2.41
N ARG A 28 11.08 14.24 -2.96
CA ARG A 28 12.45 13.79 -3.26
C ARG A 28 13.12 14.68 -4.30
N GLN A 29 12.45 14.99 -5.40
CA GLN A 29 12.98 15.85 -6.47
C GLN A 29 13.24 17.28 -6.00
N ALA A 30 12.41 17.81 -5.11
CA ALA A 30 12.59 19.10 -4.48
C ALA A 30 13.73 19.12 -3.44
N GLY A 31 14.34 17.96 -3.14
CA GLY A 31 15.39 17.84 -2.13
C GLY A 31 14.90 17.95 -0.68
N LEU A 32 13.59 17.80 -0.46
CA LEU A 32 12.97 17.90 0.87
C LEU A 32 13.08 16.59 1.67
N ILE A 33 13.24 15.46 0.98
CA ILE A 33 13.55 14.17 1.57
C ILE A 33 14.77 13.54 0.89
N THR A 34 15.48 12.67 1.59
CA THR A 34 16.63 11.93 1.05
C THR A 34 16.17 10.79 0.14
N GLU A 35 17.11 10.19 -0.61
CA GLU A 35 16.83 8.96 -1.38
C GLU A 35 16.40 7.81 -0.48
N ASN A 36 17.04 7.67 0.68
CA ASN A 36 16.68 6.64 1.65
C ASN A 36 15.28 6.86 2.21
N ASP A 37 14.88 8.11 2.48
CA ASP A 37 13.52 8.39 2.95
C ASP A 37 12.48 8.01 1.90
N PHE A 38 12.73 8.35 0.63
CA PHE A 38 11.85 7.97 -0.49
C PHE A 38 11.69 6.45 -0.61
N LEU A 39 12.81 5.72 -0.60
CA LEU A 39 12.80 4.25 -0.68
C LEU A 39 12.18 3.61 0.57
N GLN A 40 12.39 4.19 1.75
CA GLN A 40 11.82 3.68 3.00
C GLN A 40 10.30 3.86 3.01
N ARG A 41 9.77 5.02 2.62
CA ARG A 41 8.31 5.24 2.53
C ARG A 41 7.65 4.22 1.60
N LEU A 42 8.23 3.99 0.42
CA LEU A 42 7.73 2.97 -0.50
C LEU A 42 7.83 1.55 0.08
N ALA A 43 8.89 1.25 0.83
CA ALA A 43 9.03 -0.04 1.50
C ALA A 43 8.04 -0.22 2.67
N ASP A 44 7.67 0.85 3.36
CA ASP A 44 6.64 0.86 4.40
C ASP A 44 5.27 0.57 3.80
N ASP A 45 4.93 1.16 2.66
CA ASP A 45 3.69 0.85 1.91
C ASP A 45 3.65 -0.63 1.49
N ILE A 46 4.79 -1.17 1.02
CA ILE A 46 4.90 -2.59 0.66
C ILE A 46 4.70 -3.47 1.90
N THR A 47 5.30 -3.09 3.03
CA THR A 47 5.13 -3.78 4.31
C THR A 47 3.67 -3.79 4.74
N GLU A 48 2.99 -2.65 4.65
CA GLU A 48 1.57 -2.53 4.95
C GLU A 48 0.72 -3.43 4.04
N LEU A 49 0.95 -3.39 2.72
CA LEU A 49 0.21 -4.21 1.77
C LEU A 49 0.43 -5.71 2.06
N GLN A 50 1.68 -6.13 2.28
CA GLN A 50 2.04 -7.53 2.52
C GLN A 50 1.55 -8.06 3.88
N ALA A 51 1.28 -7.18 4.85
CA ALA A 51 0.66 -7.54 6.12
C ALA A 51 -0.86 -7.82 6.00
N ARG A 52 -1.52 -7.41 4.90
CA ARG A 52 -2.97 -7.54 4.73
C ARG A 52 -3.35 -8.80 3.93
N PRO A 53 -4.09 -9.78 4.49
CA PRO A 53 -4.61 -10.91 3.71
C PRO A 53 -5.52 -10.47 2.56
N GLY A 54 -6.24 -9.35 2.72
CA GLY A 54 -7.15 -8.79 1.72
C GLY A 54 -6.51 -8.51 0.34
N ARG A 55 -5.18 -8.39 0.27
CA ARG A 55 -4.47 -8.25 -1.02
C ARG A 55 -4.67 -9.41 -2.00
N ARG A 56 -5.02 -10.59 -1.48
CA ARG A 56 -5.29 -11.79 -2.28
C ARG A 56 -6.75 -11.92 -2.66
N VAL A 57 -7.61 -11.07 -2.09
CA VAL A 57 -9.07 -11.12 -2.24
C VAL A 57 -9.59 -10.02 -3.16
N GLN A 58 -9.06 -8.80 -3.04
CA GLN A 58 -9.55 -7.64 -3.79
C GLN A 58 -8.46 -7.01 -4.66
N SER A 59 -8.78 -6.77 -5.94
CA SER A 59 -7.91 -6.01 -6.84
C SER A 59 -7.94 -4.51 -6.51
N VAL A 60 -6.96 -3.73 -7.01
CA VAL A 60 -6.95 -2.28 -6.73
C VAL A 60 -8.07 -1.53 -7.49
N ALA A 61 -8.43 -2.04 -8.67
CA ALA A 61 -9.54 -1.54 -9.47
C ALA A 61 -10.88 -1.78 -8.75
N GLU A 62 -11.08 -2.97 -8.17
CA GLU A 62 -12.25 -3.25 -7.33
C GLU A 62 -12.26 -2.43 -6.05
N ALA A 63 -11.11 -2.21 -5.41
CA ALA A 63 -11.02 -1.34 -4.23
C ALA A 63 -11.43 0.11 -4.56
N SER A 64 -11.09 0.60 -5.75
CA SER A 64 -11.55 1.90 -6.24
C SER A 64 -13.07 1.92 -6.44
N PHE A 65 -13.61 0.88 -7.07
CA PHE A 65 -15.05 0.77 -7.34
C PHE A 65 -15.87 0.68 -6.06
N ASP A 66 -15.45 -0.19 -5.13
CA ASP A 66 -16.14 -0.46 -3.88
C ASP A 66 -15.90 0.61 -2.80
N ALA A 67 -15.26 1.75 -3.11
CA ALA A 67 -14.87 2.75 -2.11
C ALA A 67 -16.06 3.19 -1.23
N TRP A 68 -17.22 3.42 -1.85
CA TRP A 68 -18.47 3.81 -1.20
C TRP A 68 -19.01 2.80 -0.16
N ILE A 69 -18.71 1.51 -0.34
CA ILE A 69 -19.31 0.42 0.43
C ILE A 69 -18.32 -0.35 1.31
N LYS A 70 -17.03 -0.36 0.97
CA LYS A 70 -15.99 -1.08 1.72
C LYS A 70 -14.98 -0.13 2.36
N PHE A 71 -14.40 0.79 1.58
CA PHE A 71 -13.34 1.65 2.09
C PHE A 71 -13.87 2.69 3.08
N TYR A 72 -14.93 3.42 2.73
CA TYR A 72 -15.54 4.41 3.62
C TYR A 72 -16.41 3.80 4.74
N GLN A 73 -16.66 2.49 4.69
CA GLN A 73 -17.46 1.76 5.68
C GLN A 73 -16.68 0.55 6.20
N ALA A 74 -15.45 0.81 6.66
CA ALA A 74 -14.59 -0.22 7.24
C ALA A 74 -15.26 -0.90 8.45
N ASN A 75 -15.09 -2.21 8.54
CA ASN A 75 -15.53 -3.06 9.65
C ASN A 75 -14.41 -4.00 10.13
N GLU A 76 -14.72 -4.88 11.08
CA GLU A 76 -13.78 -5.80 11.71
C GLU A 76 -13.05 -6.74 10.73
N ASN A 77 -13.59 -6.98 9.54
CA ASN A 77 -13.03 -7.90 8.54
C ASN A 77 -12.33 -7.20 7.37
N THR A 78 -12.18 -5.88 7.44
CA THR A 78 -11.56 -5.06 6.38
C THR A 78 -10.14 -5.53 6.05
N LEU A 79 -9.32 -5.81 7.07
CA LEU A 79 -7.93 -6.29 6.89
C LEU A 79 -7.84 -7.56 6.04
N ASN A 80 -8.84 -8.43 6.13
CA ASN A 80 -8.85 -9.74 5.47
C ASN A 80 -9.45 -9.69 4.06
N THR A 81 -10.18 -8.62 3.72
CA THR A 81 -11.02 -8.61 2.51
C THR A 81 -10.78 -7.44 1.57
N THR A 82 -9.99 -6.44 2.00
CA THR A 82 -9.78 -5.23 1.21
C THR A 82 -8.31 -4.84 1.07
N VAL A 83 -8.04 -4.01 0.06
CA VAL A 83 -6.80 -3.26 -0.06
C VAL A 83 -7.09 -1.76 -0.10
N SER A 84 -6.10 -0.96 0.27
CA SER A 84 -6.13 0.49 0.05
C SER A 84 -5.75 0.79 -1.40
N TYR A 85 -6.61 1.50 -2.13
CA TYR A 85 -6.28 2.00 -3.48
C TYR A 85 -5.25 3.14 -3.44
N TYR A 86 -5.03 3.79 -2.28
CA TYR A 86 -3.89 4.67 -2.03
C TYR A 86 -2.59 3.85 -1.99
N THR A 87 -2.44 2.97 -1.01
CA THR A 87 -1.21 2.18 -0.77
C THR A 87 -0.86 1.30 -1.99
N LYS A 88 -1.80 0.46 -2.47
CA LYS A 88 -1.53 -0.40 -3.63
C LYS A 88 -1.43 0.40 -4.93
N GLY A 89 -2.16 1.51 -5.06
CA GLY A 89 -2.06 2.38 -6.23
C GLY A 89 -0.71 3.10 -6.32
N LYS A 90 -0.19 3.59 -5.19
CA LYS A 90 1.15 4.19 -5.07
C LYS A 90 2.24 3.21 -5.48
N ILE A 91 2.19 2.00 -4.93
CA ILE A 91 3.11 0.92 -5.29
C ILE A 91 3.04 0.65 -6.79
N LEU A 92 1.84 0.47 -7.35
CA LEU A 92 1.68 0.23 -8.79
C LEU A 92 2.17 1.40 -9.64
N GLY A 93 2.02 2.65 -9.18
CA GLY A 93 2.58 3.83 -9.82
C GLY A 93 4.11 3.75 -9.92
N ALA A 94 4.77 3.37 -8.82
CA ALA A 94 6.22 3.16 -8.81
C ALA A 94 6.66 2.03 -9.77
N LEU A 95 5.99 0.88 -9.74
CA LEU A 95 6.32 -0.27 -10.60
C LEU A 95 6.06 0.03 -12.09
N LEU A 96 4.96 0.71 -12.41
CA LEU A 96 4.63 1.13 -13.77
C LEU A 96 5.62 2.16 -14.31
N ASP A 97 6.05 3.12 -13.48
CA ASP A 97 7.08 4.09 -13.90
C ASP A 97 8.40 3.39 -14.22
N LEU A 98 8.83 2.44 -13.38
CA LEU A 98 10.03 1.64 -13.63
C LEU A 98 9.91 0.81 -14.91
N GLU A 99 8.76 0.19 -15.17
CA GLU A 99 8.52 -0.59 -16.39
C GLU A 99 8.59 0.28 -17.67
N ILE A 100 7.96 1.46 -17.66
CA ILE A 100 8.02 2.41 -18.79
C ILE A 100 9.46 2.85 -19.05
N ARG A 101 10.19 3.19 -17.98
CA ARG A 101 11.59 3.60 -18.09
C ARG A 101 12.47 2.47 -18.61
N HIS A 102 12.27 1.24 -18.15
CA HIS A 102 13.02 0.07 -18.62
C HIS A 102 12.87 -0.10 -20.14
N ARG A 103 11.62 -0.18 -20.61
CA ARG A 103 11.31 -0.46 -22.03
C ARG A 103 11.75 0.64 -22.98
N THR A 104 11.93 1.85 -22.46
CA THR A 104 12.34 3.01 -23.25
C THR A 104 13.77 3.46 -22.97
N ALA A 105 14.57 2.66 -22.25
CA ALA A 105 15.93 3.01 -21.83
C ALA A 105 15.99 4.41 -21.16
N GLY A 106 14.97 4.74 -20.38
CA GLY A 106 14.81 6.00 -19.66
C GLY A 106 14.30 7.18 -20.49
N ALA A 107 13.94 6.98 -21.76
CA ALA A 107 13.44 8.05 -22.63
C ALA A 107 12.02 8.51 -22.28
N ARG A 108 11.20 7.63 -21.67
CA ARG A 108 9.85 7.93 -21.18
C ARG A 108 9.70 7.51 -19.73
N SER A 109 8.71 8.09 -19.06
CA SER A 109 8.30 7.75 -17.71
C SER A 109 6.79 7.84 -17.55
N LEU A 110 6.30 7.52 -16.35
CA LEU A 110 4.92 7.83 -15.97
C LEU A 110 4.60 9.34 -16.09
N ASP A 111 5.62 10.21 -16.03
CA ASP A 111 5.42 11.66 -16.23
C ASP A 111 4.93 11.98 -17.64
N ASP A 112 5.38 11.24 -18.66
CA ASP A 112 4.89 11.40 -20.02
C ASP A 112 3.42 11.01 -20.13
N VAL A 113 3.00 9.96 -19.42
CA VAL A 113 1.58 9.57 -19.32
C VAL A 113 0.79 10.70 -18.67
N MET A 114 1.17 11.14 -17.48
CA MET A 114 0.40 12.15 -16.73
C MET A 114 0.33 13.50 -17.45
N ARG A 115 1.44 13.95 -18.06
CA ARG A 115 1.45 15.18 -18.86
C ARG A 115 0.58 15.07 -20.10
N THR A 116 0.56 13.90 -20.76
CA THR A 116 -0.27 13.68 -21.95
C THR A 116 -1.75 13.62 -21.58
N LEU A 117 -2.11 13.01 -20.45
CA LEU A 117 -3.50 13.06 -19.95
C LEU A 117 -3.92 14.51 -19.71
N TYR A 118 -3.10 15.28 -18.98
CA TYR A 118 -3.41 16.67 -18.68
C TYR A 118 -3.56 17.52 -19.95
N HIS A 119 -2.63 17.40 -20.89
CA HIS A 119 -2.66 18.17 -22.12
C HIS A 119 -3.81 17.74 -23.05
N ASP A 120 -3.84 16.46 -23.46
CA ASP A 120 -4.74 16.02 -24.53
C ASP A 120 -6.19 15.93 -24.07
N PHE A 121 -6.45 15.48 -22.85
CA PHE A 121 -7.82 15.28 -22.36
C PHE A 121 -8.38 16.54 -21.71
N TYR A 122 -7.60 17.18 -20.84
CA TYR A 122 -8.08 18.38 -20.15
C TYR A 122 -7.85 19.66 -20.96
N GLN A 123 -6.61 20.02 -21.30
CA GLN A 123 -6.33 21.31 -21.94
C GLN A 123 -6.91 21.44 -23.36
N GLU A 124 -6.77 20.41 -24.19
CA GLU A 124 -7.20 20.46 -25.59
C GLU A 124 -8.67 20.10 -25.80
N ARG A 125 -9.22 19.20 -24.96
CA ARG A 125 -10.56 18.61 -25.16
C ARG A 125 -11.57 18.94 -24.06
N ASP A 126 -11.12 19.36 -22.87
CA ASP A 126 -11.93 19.56 -21.66
C ASP A 126 -12.83 18.35 -21.32
N VAL A 127 -12.25 17.16 -21.35
CA VAL A 127 -12.93 15.89 -21.05
C VAL A 127 -12.10 15.02 -20.09
N GLY A 128 -12.78 14.11 -19.37
CA GLY A 128 -12.11 13.03 -18.65
C GLY A 128 -11.62 11.93 -19.60
N TYR A 129 -10.84 10.98 -19.07
CA TYR A 129 -10.39 9.79 -19.78
C TYR A 129 -11.02 8.53 -19.18
N SER A 130 -11.17 7.51 -20.02
CA SER A 130 -11.61 6.17 -19.64
C SER A 130 -10.46 5.27 -19.16
N GLU A 131 -10.79 4.16 -18.51
CA GLU A 131 -9.85 3.10 -18.13
C GLU A 131 -9.02 2.60 -19.32
N ALA A 132 -9.68 2.41 -20.47
CA ALA A 132 -9.05 1.94 -21.70
C ALA A 132 -8.09 2.99 -22.30
N GLU A 133 -8.47 4.27 -22.29
CA GLU A 133 -7.62 5.36 -22.76
C GLU A 133 -6.37 5.52 -21.90
N PHE A 134 -6.50 5.40 -20.57
CA PHE A 134 -5.36 5.40 -19.66
C PHE A 134 -4.40 4.24 -19.94
N ARG A 135 -4.91 3.00 -20.02
CA ARG A 135 -4.11 1.81 -20.35
C ARG A 135 -3.40 1.97 -21.69
N HIS A 136 -4.12 2.38 -22.73
CA HIS A 136 -3.54 2.56 -24.06
C HIS A 136 -2.43 3.63 -24.06
N LEU A 137 -2.60 4.69 -23.29
CA LEU A 137 -1.57 5.70 -23.14
C LEU A 137 -0.32 5.15 -22.44
N CYS A 138 -0.47 4.37 -21.38
CA CYS A 138 0.65 3.68 -20.72
C CYS A 138 1.39 2.77 -21.70
N GLU A 139 0.67 1.94 -22.47
CA GLU A 139 1.24 1.06 -23.50
C GLU A 139 2.00 1.84 -24.57
N ARG A 140 1.44 2.96 -25.02
CA ARG A 140 2.09 3.87 -25.98
C ARG A 140 3.38 4.47 -25.42
N MET A 141 3.40 4.88 -24.17
CA MET A 141 4.60 5.43 -23.52
C MET A 141 5.64 4.36 -23.20
N ALA A 142 5.21 3.13 -22.92
CA ALA A 142 6.06 1.97 -22.73
C ALA A 142 6.59 1.39 -24.05
N GLY A 143 6.02 1.76 -25.19
CA GLY A 143 6.40 1.24 -26.51
C GLY A 143 5.92 -0.19 -26.78
N GLY A 144 4.87 -0.67 -26.10
CA GLY A 144 4.35 -2.02 -26.29
C GLY A 144 3.26 -2.42 -25.31
N ASP A 145 2.81 -3.67 -25.43
CA ASP A 145 1.72 -4.25 -24.63
C ASP A 145 2.04 -4.31 -23.13
N LEU A 146 1.09 -3.88 -22.30
CA LEU A 146 1.15 -3.94 -20.84
C LEU A 146 0.01 -4.79 -20.27
N SER A 147 -0.64 -5.62 -21.08
CA SER A 147 -1.77 -6.45 -20.65
C SER A 147 -1.44 -7.28 -19.41
N GLU A 148 -0.28 -7.93 -19.38
CA GLU A 148 0.17 -8.68 -18.21
C GLU A 148 0.14 -7.84 -16.92
N PHE A 149 0.65 -6.61 -16.96
CA PHE A 149 0.72 -5.72 -15.80
C PHE A 149 -0.68 -5.35 -15.30
N PHE A 150 -1.55 -4.89 -16.21
CA PHE A 150 -2.89 -4.47 -15.86
C PHE A 150 -3.75 -5.65 -15.39
N ASP A 151 -3.76 -6.74 -16.15
CA ASP A 151 -4.66 -7.87 -15.90
C ASP A 151 -4.28 -8.61 -14.62
N ARG A 152 -2.98 -8.74 -14.30
CA ARG A 152 -2.52 -9.42 -13.07
C ARG A 152 -2.58 -8.52 -11.83
N TYR A 153 -2.17 -7.25 -11.95
CA TYR A 153 -1.87 -6.42 -10.78
C TYR A 153 -2.88 -5.30 -10.52
N VAL A 154 -3.53 -4.79 -11.57
CA VAL A 154 -4.57 -3.74 -11.45
C VAL A 154 -5.94 -4.37 -11.28
N TYR A 155 -6.32 -5.25 -12.20
CA TYR A 155 -7.62 -5.93 -12.22
C TYR A 155 -7.59 -7.31 -11.55
N GLY A 156 -6.40 -7.83 -11.26
CA GLY A 156 -6.19 -9.10 -10.57
C GLY A 156 -5.66 -8.95 -9.14
N THR A 157 -5.52 -10.08 -8.48
CA THR A 157 -5.00 -10.22 -7.10
C THR A 157 -3.68 -10.98 -7.05
N ALA A 158 -3.00 -11.13 -8.19
CA ALA A 158 -1.69 -11.77 -8.22
C ALA A 158 -0.71 -11.00 -7.33
N GLU A 159 0.13 -11.73 -6.58
CA GLU A 159 1.22 -11.11 -5.81
C GLU A 159 2.17 -10.36 -6.75
N LEU A 160 2.63 -9.20 -6.29
CA LEU A 160 3.48 -8.31 -7.07
C LEU A 160 4.92 -8.86 -7.13
N ASP A 161 5.47 -8.97 -8.33
CA ASP A 161 6.87 -9.34 -8.55
C ASP A 161 7.78 -8.13 -8.37
N TYR A 162 7.94 -7.68 -7.11
CA TYR A 162 8.68 -6.46 -6.79
C TYR A 162 10.11 -6.49 -7.31
N ASP A 163 10.82 -7.61 -7.18
CA ASP A 163 12.21 -7.74 -7.59
C ASP A 163 12.37 -7.60 -9.10
N ARG A 164 11.43 -8.13 -9.91
CA ARG A 164 11.44 -7.90 -11.38
C ARG A 164 11.50 -6.41 -11.72
N PHE A 165 10.67 -5.60 -11.08
CA PHE A 165 10.58 -4.16 -11.38
C PHE A 165 11.70 -3.36 -10.71
N PHE A 166 12.02 -3.61 -9.44
CA PHE A 166 13.08 -2.87 -8.75
C PHE A 166 14.47 -3.15 -9.32
N ASN A 167 14.70 -4.37 -9.82
CA ASN A 167 15.99 -4.71 -10.41
C ASN A 167 16.28 -3.89 -11.68
N VAL A 168 15.27 -3.33 -12.37
CA VAL A 168 15.48 -2.37 -13.46
C VAL A 168 16.33 -1.18 -13.02
N ALA A 169 16.18 -0.73 -11.77
CA ALA A 169 16.92 0.37 -11.17
C ALA A 169 18.10 -0.11 -10.29
N GLY A 170 18.50 -1.38 -10.40
CA GLY A 170 19.56 -1.94 -9.57
C GLY A 170 19.17 -2.01 -8.08
N LEU A 171 17.89 -2.19 -7.81
CA LEU A 171 17.33 -2.33 -6.47
C LEU A 171 16.72 -3.73 -6.30
N ARG A 172 16.49 -4.12 -5.06
CA ARG A 172 15.77 -5.33 -4.68
C ARG A 172 14.97 -5.09 -3.42
N LEU A 173 13.88 -5.84 -3.25
CA LEU A 173 13.12 -5.86 -2.02
C LEU A 173 13.73 -6.90 -1.07
N ALA A 174 14.13 -6.46 0.12
CA ALA A 174 14.75 -7.28 1.14
C ALA A 174 13.80 -7.44 2.33
N PRO A 175 13.40 -8.67 2.70
CA PRO A 175 12.70 -8.89 3.96
C PRO A 175 13.67 -8.65 5.13
N ILE A 176 13.22 -7.87 6.10
CA ILE A 176 13.84 -7.69 7.41
C ILE A 176 13.10 -8.62 8.35
N LYS A 177 13.76 -9.74 8.69
CA LYS A 177 13.23 -10.65 9.70
C LYS A 177 13.23 -9.95 11.04
N ARG A 178 12.07 -9.95 11.71
CA ARG A 178 11.98 -9.64 13.12
C ARG A 178 12.64 -10.74 13.95
N ALA A 179 12.91 -10.43 15.21
CA ALA A 179 13.48 -11.40 16.15
C ALA A 179 12.56 -12.62 16.30
N ASP A 180 13.16 -13.81 16.40
CA ASP A 180 12.44 -15.10 16.38
C ASP A 180 11.58 -15.34 17.64
N ASP A 181 11.74 -14.51 18.66
CA ASP A 181 11.04 -14.57 19.95
C ASP A 181 9.72 -13.76 19.96
N ILE A 182 9.41 -13.03 18.89
CA ILE A 182 8.17 -12.26 18.83
C ILE A 182 6.98 -13.20 18.56
N VAL A 183 6.10 -13.30 19.56
CA VAL A 183 4.81 -13.96 19.48
C VAL A 183 3.85 -13.21 18.57
N ASP A 184 3.06 -13.96 17.82
CA ASP A 184 1.91 -13.46 17.09
C ASP A 184 0.63 -14.09 17.63
N PHE A 185 -0.27 -13.22 18.07
CA PHE A 185 -1.64 -13.58 18.42
C PHE A 185 -2.57 -13.37 17.23
N GLY A 186 -2.25 -12.40 16.35
CA GLY A 186 -3.00 -12.14 15.13
C GLY A 186 -4.41 -11.62 15.32
N ALA A 187 -4.65 -10.90 16.41
CA ALA A 187 -5.84 -10.10 16.61
C ALA A 187 -5.46 -8.72 17.15
N GLU A 188 -6.15 -7.69 16.65
CA GLU A 188 -6.07 -6.35 17.20
C GLU A 188 -7.05 -6.25 18.37
N VAL A 189 -6.57 -5.74 19.50
CA VAL A 189 -7.39 -5.50 20.69
C VAL A 189 -7.33 -4.02 21.05
N HIS A 190 -8.41 -3.48 21.59
CA HIS A 190 -8.42 -2.13 22.14
C HIS A 190 -8.86 -2.10 23.60
N ASN A 191 -8.52 -1.01 24.27
CA ASN A 191 -8.93 -0.75 25.64
C ASN A 191 -10.32 -0.12 25.67
N GLN A 192 -11.29 -0.82 26.26
CA GLN A 192 -12.62 -0.28 26.53
C GLN A 192 -12.86 -0.24 28.04
N GLU A 193 -12.62 0.92 28.66
CA GLU A 193 -12.81 1.13 30.11
C GLU A 193 -12.00 0.13 30.97
N GLY A 194 -10.78 -0.20 30.54
CA GLY A 194 -9.88 -1.16 31.20
C GLY A 194 -10.06 -2.61 30.76
N ARG A 195 -11.09 -2.90 29.95
CA ARG A 195 -11.38 -4.22 29.37
C ARG A 195 -10.68 -4.40 28.04
N VAL A 196 -10.43 -5.66 27.68
CA VAL A 196 -9.76 -6.05 26.45
C VAL A 196 -10.82 -6.48 25.44
N LEU A 197 -11.13 -5.63 24.47
CA LEU A 197 -12.07 -5.99 23.42
C LEU A 197 -11.32 -6.28 22.12
N VAL A 198 -11.67 -7.38 21.46
CA VAL A 198 -11.12 -7.72 20.15
C VAL A 198 -11.74 -6.83 19.09
N ALA A 199 -10.92 -6.05 18.40
CA ALA A 199 -11.34 -5.16 17.33
C ALA A 199 -11.37 -5.86 15.98
N SER A 200 -10.32 -6.62 15.66
CA SER A 200 -10.20 -7.37 14.41
C SER A 200 -9.39 -8.66 14.62
N VAL A 201 -9.60 -9.65 13.76
CA VAL A 201 -8.86 -10.92 13.79
C VAL A 201 -8.34 -11.20 12.39
N ILE A 202 -7.03 -11.39 12.26
CA ILE A 202 -6.36 -11.65 10.98
C ILE A 202 -6.66 -13.08 10.54
N GLU A 203 -7.13 -13.26 9.31
CA GLU A 203 -7.42 -14.59 8.77
C GLU A 203 -6.18 -15.49 8.74
N GLY A 204 -6.34 -16.74 9.19
CA GLY A 204 -5.26 -17.72 9.27
C GLY A 204 -4.32 -17.57 10.47
N SER A 205 -4.49 -16.53 11.30
CA SER A 205 -3.68 -16.29 12.49
C SER A 205 -3.98 -17.23 13.66
N PRO A 206 -3.16 -17.25 14.73
CA PRO A 206 -3.45 -18.01 15.94
C PRO A 206 -4.81 -17.71 16.56
N ALA A 207 -5.17 -16.43 16.74
CA ALA A 207 -6.48 -16.03 17.27
C ALA A 207 -7.62 -16.53 16.37
N TYR A 208 -7.47 -16.46 15.05
CA TYR A 208 -8.45 -17.00 14.10
C TYR A 208 -8.62 -18.51 14.28
N GLN A 209 -7.51 -19.26 14.33
CA GLN A 209 -7.52 -20.72 14.50
C GLN A 209 -8.10 -21.15 15.85
N GLY A 210 -7.84 -20.39 16.91
CA GLY A 210 -8.40 -20.62 18.24
C GLY A 210 -9.86 -20.18 18.40
N GLY A 211 -10.48 -19.62 17.35
CA GLY A 211 -11.88 -19.24 17.36
C GLY A 211 -12.20 -17.94 18.10
N VAL A 212 -11.23 -17.03 18.21
CA VAL A 212 -11.44 -15.64 18.64
C VAL A 212 -12.18 -14.89 17.52
N TYR A 213 -13.18 -14.09 17.87
CA TYR A 213 -13.86 -13.19 16.94
C TYR A 213 -13.78 -11.75 17.42
N ALA A 214 -13.95 -10.84 16.47
CA ALA A 214 -14.19 -9.44 16.82
C ALA A 214 -15.38 -9.31 17.77
N ARG A 215 -15.28 -8.34 18.68
CA ARG A 215 -16.23 -8.06 19.77
C ARG A 215 -16.23 -9.08 20.90
N ASP A 216 -15.34 -10.07 20.89
CA ASP A 216 -15.07 -10.83 22.10
C ASP A 216 -14.40 -9.92 23.15
N GLU A 217 -14.85 -10.02 24.40
CA GLU A 217 -14.11 -9.46 25.55
C GLU A 217 -13.17 -10.55 26.08
N ILE A 218 -11.86 -10.30 26.11
CA ILE A 218 -10.89 -11.19 26.78
C ILE A 218 -10.91 -10.85 28.27
N VAL A 219 -11.48 -11.76 29.06
CA VAL A 219 -11.70 -11.59 30.51
C VAL A 219 -10.52 -12.13 31.31
N ALA A 220 -9.93 -13.25 30.88
CA ALA A 220 -8.82 -13.89 31.56
C ALA A 220 -7.85 -14.57 30.59
N LEU A 221 -6.58 -14.61 30.99
CA LEU A 221 -5.49 -15.35 30.34
C LEU A 221 -4.93 -16.35 31.35
N ASP A 222 -4.88 -17.62 30.97
CA ASP A 222 -4.42 -18.75 31.79
C ASP A 222 -5.09 -18.79 33.17
N GLY A 223 -6.42 -18.61 33.18
CA GLY A 223 -7.26 -18.66 34.38
C GLY A 223 -7.17 -17.43 35.29
N ARG A 224 -6.40 -16.40 34.91
CA ARG A 224 -6.26 -15.15 35.68
C ARG A 224 -6.93 -14.00 34.96
N ARG A 225 -7.78 -13.26 35.67
CA ARG A 225 -8.40 -12.05 35.13
C ARG A 225 -7.32 -11.06 34.68
N VAL A 226 -7.54 -10.43 33.53
CA VAL A 226 -6.63 -9.46 32.93
C VAL A 226 -7.30 -8.09 32.75
N SER A 227 -6.52 -7.02 32.84
CA SER A 227 -6.84 -5.72 32.24
C SER A 227 -6.21 -5.64 30.84
N PHE A 228 -6.46 -4.56 30.10
CA PHE A 228 -5.80 -4.31 28.81
C PHE A 228 -4.27 -4.36 28.90
N ASP A 229 -3.69 -3.58 29.82
CA ASP A 229 -2.23 -3.51 29.95
C ASP A 229 -1.64 -4.86 30.41
N ASP A 230 -2.28 -5.52 31.39
CA ASP A 230 -1.85 -6.83 31.92
C ASP A 230 -1.97 -7.94 30.86
N PHE A 231 -2.97 -7.88 29.98
CA PHE A 231 -3.11 -8.81 28.85
C PHE A 231 -1.95 -8.66 27.87
N LEU A 232 -1.65 -7.44 27.43
CA LEU A 232 -0.56 -7.19 26.48
C LEU A 232 0.79 -7.59 27.04
N GLU A 233 1.10 -7.22 28.29
CA GLU A 233 2.35 -7.57 28.96
C GLU A 233 2.52 -9.10 29.04
N ARG A 234 1.47 -9.81 29.47
CA ARG A 234 1.54 -11.27 29.60
C ARG A 234 1.63 -11.98 28.27
N LEU A 235 0.93 -11.49 27.24
CA LEU A 235 0.99 -12.04 25.90
C LEU A 235 2.41 -11.88 25.32
N GLN A 236 3.06 -10.73 25.53
CA GLN A 236 4.44 -10.50 25.11
C GLN A 236 5.46 -11.39 25.86
N ALA A 237 5.15 -11.82 27.09
CA ALA A 237 5.99 -12.75 27.84
C ALA A 237 5.89 -14.22 27.38
N LYS A 238 4.95 -14.52 26.47
CA LYS A 238 4.77 -15.87 25.89
C LYS A 238 5.81 -16.18 24.84
N LYS A 239 5.88 -17.45 24.44
CA LYS A 239 6.76 -17.92 23.37
C LYS A 239 5.99 -18.48 22.17
N PRO A 240 6.56 -18.39 20.96
CA PRO A 240 6.04 -19.14 19.82
C PRO A 240 5.87 -20.63 20.15
N GLY A 241 4.73 -21.20 19.76
CA GLY A 241 4.35 -22.58 20.04
C GLY A 241 3.70 -22.82 21.40
N GLU A 242 3.66 -21.82 22.29
CA GLU A 242 2.98 -21.92 23.57
C GLU A 242 1.45 -21.90 23.39
N SER A 243 0.75 -22.79 24.10
CA SER A 243 -0.70 -22.76 24.19
C SER A 243 -1.13 -21.87 25.34
N ILE A 244 -2.02 -20.91 25.08
CA ILE A 244 -2.66 -20.07 26.09
C ILE A 244 -4.14 -20.40 26.18
N THR A 245 -4.70 -20.29 27.38
CA THR A 245 -6.14 -20.47 27.60
C THR A 245 -6.79 -19.12 27.85
N LEU A 246 -7.67 -18.70 26.95
CA LEU A 246 -8.45 -17.47 27.10
C LEU A 246 -9.82 -17.78 27.68
N THR A 247 -10.23 -17.01 28.68
CA THR A 247 -11.66 -16.87 29.00
C THR A 247 -12.18 -15.64 28.29
N ILE A 248 -13.12 -15.82 27.37
CA ILE A 248 -13.76 -14.74 26.64
C ILE A 248 -15.22 -14.59 27.08
N ALA A 249 -15.77 -13.38 26.96
CA ALA A 249 -17.21 -13.16 26.97
C ALA A 249 -17.66 -12.77 25.56
N ARG A 250 -18.50 -13.62 24.97
CA ARG A 250 -19.09 -13.42 23.64
C ARG A 250 -20.58 -13.26 23.79
N GLN A 251 -21.10 -12.07 23.48
CA GLN A 251 -22.52 -11.76 23.68
C GLN A 251 -22.98 -12.11 25.11
N GLU A 252 -22.19 -11.69 26.12
CA GLU A 252 -22.40 -12.00 27.55
C GLU A 252 -22.24 -13.47 27.97
N ILE A 253 -21.97 -14.38 27.02
CA ILE A 253 -21.74 -15.80 27.32
C ILE A 253 -20.24 -16.03 27.51
N ARG A 254 -19.87 -16.56 28.68
CA ARG A 254 -18.48 -16.93 28.95
C ARG A 254 -18.11 -18.22 28.25
N GLN A 255 -16.95 -18.22 27.62
CA GLN A 255 -16.37 -19.37 26.94
C GLN A 255 -14.89 -19.45 27.27
N THR A 256 -14.36 -20.67 27.25
CA THR A 256 -12.93 -20.92 27.35
C THR A 256 -12.45 -21.46 26.02
N ILE A 257 -11.42 -20.83 25.47
CA ILE A 257 -10.81 -21.24 24.20
C ILE A 257 -9.30 -21.34 24.37
N ASP A 258 -8.70 -22.32 23.72
CA ASP A 258 -7.26 -22.50 23.70
C ASP A 258 -6.70 -21.97 22.38
N VAL A 259 -5.63 -21.19 22.47
CA VAL A 259 -4.94 -20.57 21.33
C VAL A 259 -3.48 -21.01 21.35
N VAL A 260 -3.02 -21.62 20.26
CA VAL A 260 -1.61 -21.97 20.09
C VAL A 260 -0.92 -20.82 19.37
N LEU A 261 -0.07 -20.09 20.11
CA LEU A 261 0.64 -18.93 19.60
C LEU A 261 1.66 -19.34 18.53
N SER A 262 1.85 -18.51 17.51
CA SER A 262 2.88 -18.73 16.49
C SER A 262 3.97 -17.68 16.59
N GLN A 263 5.08 -17.94 15.90
CA GLN A 263 6.04 -16.89 15.61
C GLN A 263 5.38 -15.85 14.70
N SER A 264 5.71 -14.57 14.89
CA SER A 264 5.23 -13.52 14.02
C SER A 264 5.65 -13.74 12.57
N SER A 265 4.63 -13.73 11.70
CA SER A 265 4.79 -13.75 10.25
C SER A 265 4.99 -12.36 9.65
N MET A 266 4.88 -11.31 10.48
CA MET A 266 5.08 -9.92 10.06
C MET A 266 6.50 -9.74 9.54
N THR A 267 6.58 -9.49 8.23
CA THR A 267 7.82 -9.21 7.53
C THR A 267 7.87 -7.72 7.23
N GLU A 268 8.84 -7.04 7.80
CA GLU A 268 9.18 -5.69 7.35
C GLU A 268 9.99 -5.79 6.06
N TYR A 269 9.86 -4.82 5.18
CA TYR A 269 10.63 -4.78 3.94
C TYR A 269 11.50 -3.54 3.86
N ARG A 270 12.62 -3.66 3.15
CA ARG A 270 13.46 -2.54 2.72
C ARG A 270 13.78 -2.67 1.26
N ILE A 271 13.84 -1.55 0.55
CA ILE A 271 14.37 -1.51 -0.81
C ILE A 271 15.85 -1.19 -0.72
N LEU A 272 16.70 -2.10 -1.20
CA LEU A 272 18.16 -2.00 -1.08
C LEU A 272 18.81 -2.08 -2.46
N PRO A 273 19.99 -1.48 -2.66
CA PRO A 273 20.77 -1.70 -3.87
C PRO A 273 21.17 -3.16 -4.03
N VAL A 274 21.26 -3.61 -5.28
CA VAL A 274 21.95 -4.85 -5.63
C VAL A 274 23.46 -4.68 -5.44
N ALA A 275 24.20 -5.78 -5.28
CA ALA A 275 25.63 -5.72 -4.96
C ALA A 275 26.47 -5.03 -6.05
N GLU A 276 26.14 -5.28 -7.32
CA GLU A 276 26.87 -4.79 -8.48
C GLU A 276 25.88 -4.25 -9.53
N PRO A 277 25.38 -3.01 -9.36
CA PRO A 277 24.45 -2.43 -10.33
C PRO A 277 25.18 -2.13 -11.65
N THR A 278 24.54 -2.47 -12.76
CA THR A 278 25.01 -2.12 -14.10
C THR A 278 24.93 -0.61 -14.34
N ALA A 279 25.65 -0.11 -15.34
CA ALA A 279 25.58 1.29 -15.74
C ALA A 279 24.16 1.70 -16.18
N GLU A 280 23.42 0.79 -16.82
CA GLU A 280 22.02 1.00 -17.21
C GLU A 280 21.12 1.14 -15.97
N GLN A 281 21.22 0.19 -15.03
CA GLN A 281 20.46 0.23 -13.77
C GLN A 281 20.73 1.53 -12.99
N HIS A 282 21.98 1.94 -12.89
CA HIS A 282 22.35 3.19 -12.23
C HIS A 282 21.76 4.41 -12.96
N SER A 283 21.80 4.44 -14.29
CA SER A 283 21.19 5.51 -15.09
C SER A 283 19.67 5.58 -14.88
N LEU A 284 18.99 4.43 -14.89
CA LEU A 284 17.54 4.34 -14.66
C LEU A 284 17.17 4.75 -13.23
N TYR A 285 17.92 4.33 -12.23
CA TYR A 285 17.77 4.75 -10.83
C TYR A 285 17.86 6.27 -10.69
N GLN A 286 18.92 6.89 -11.25
CA GLN A 286 19.06 8.34 -11.22
C GLN A 286 17.92 9.04 -11.95
N GLY A 287 17.48 8.52 -13.10
CA GLY A 287 16.33 9.04 -13.83
C GLY A 287 15.01 8.91 -13.04
N TRP A 288 14.87 7.89 -12.21
CA TRP A 288 13.67 7.65 -11.41
C TRP A 288 13.63 8.54 -10.15
N VAL A 289 14.72 8.51 -9.37
CA VAL A 289 14.82 9.15 -8.04
C VAL A 289 15.21 10.63 -8.12
N LEU A 290 16.05 11.03 -9.08
CA LEU A 290 16.64 12.37 -9.13
C LEU A 290 16.10 13.27 -10.24
N ALA A 291 15.16 12.81 -11.07
CA ALA A 291 14.74 13.57 -12.24
C ALA A 291 13.94 14.84 -11.91
N ALA A 292 14.66 15.91 -11.63
CA ALA A 292 14.37 17.25 -12.12
C ALA A 292 15.60 17.78 -12.87
N ARG A 293 15.90 17.22 -14.06
CA ARG A 293 16.86 17.85 -14.98
C ARG A 293 16.12 18.76 -15.95
N THR A 294 15.71 19.94 -15.49
CA THR A 294 15.55 21.08 -16.41
C THR A 294 16.94 21.57 -16.81
N ARG A 295 17.53 20.93 -17.82
CA ARG A 295 18.41 21.70 -18.74
C ARG A 295 17.49 22.46 -19.70
N ARG A 296 17.04 23.64 -19.29
CA ARG A 296 16.75 24.73 -20.24
C ARG A 296 17.23 26.05 -19.64
N SER A 297 17.97 26.76 -20.47
CA SER A 297 18.64 28.04 -20.25
C SER A 297 17.77 29.10 -19.57
N HIS A 298 18.44 29.99 -18.83
CA HIS A 298 17.93 31.24 -18.27
C HIS A 298 16.64 31.77 -18.90
N THR A 299 15.52 31.66 -18.19
CA THR A 299 14.43 32.63 -18.31
C THR A 299 13.84 32.81 -16.91
N SER A 300 13.75 34.06 -16.50
CA SER A 300 13.59 34.50 -15.11
C SER A 300 12.32 33.96 -14.42
N MET A 301 12.47 33.65 -13.14
CA MET A 301 11.48 33.11 -12.21
C MET A 301 10.31 34.07 -11.85
N ASN A 302 10.06 35.10 -12.67
CA ASN A 302 9.06 36.14 -12.40
C ASN A 302 7.71 35.96 -13.13
N GLN A 303 7.54 34.95 -13.99
CA GLN A 303 6.27 34.76 -14.73
C GLN A 303 5.36 33.63 -14.21
N VAL A 304 5.86 32.72 -13.36
CA VAL A 304 5.04 31.57 -12.89
C VAL A 304 4.23 31.90 -11.63
N VAL A 305 4.63 32.93 -10.87
CA VAL A 305 3.97 33.28 -9.59
C VAL A 305 2.71 34.16 -9.76
N GLN A 306 2.41 34.64 -10.98
CA GLN A 306 1.22 35.48 -11.22
C GLN A 306 -0.02 34.75 -11.77
N GLN A 307 0.00 33.42 -11.96
CA GLN A 307 -1.17 32.67 -12.43
C GLN A 307 -1.81 31.73 -11.37
N ALA A 308 -1.31 31.72 -10.14
CA ALA A 308 -1.81 30.83 -9.07
C ALA A 308 -2.77 31.49 -8.07
N VAL A 309 -3.30 32.70 -8.37
CA VAL A 309 -4.30 33.35 -7.52
C VAL A 309 -5.52 33.69 -8.36
N GLY A 310 -6.46 32.74 -8.42
CA GLY A 310 -7.78 33.04 -8.96
C GLY A 310 -8.64 31.84 -9.26
N PHE A 311 -8.96 30.98 -8.29
CA PHE A 311 -10.15 30.13 -8.37
C PHE A 311 -10.65 29.79 -6.95
N VAL A 312 -11.39 30.73 -6.37
CA VAL A 312 -12.53 30.44 -5.50
C VAL A 312 -13.70 31.25 -6.05
N ARG A 313 -14.48 30.62 -6.92
CA ARG A 313 -15.91 30.81 -7.14
C ARG A 313 -16.41 29.77 -8.12
#